data_AF-A0A4Y7MUA5-F1
#
_entry.id   AF-A0A4Y7MUA5-F1
#
_cell.length_a   1.000
_cell.length_b   1.000
_cell.length_c   1.000
_cell.angle_alpha   90.00
_cell.angle_beta   90.00
_cell.angle_gamma   90.00
#
_symmetry.space_group_name_H-M   'P 1'
#
loop_
_entity.id
_entity.type
_entity.pdbx_description
1 polymer ?
#
loop_
_entity_poly.entity_id
_entity_poly.type
_entity_poly.pdbx_seq_one_letter_code
_entity_poly.pdbx_strand_id
1 'polypeptide(L)'
;MFNIKVNPRKAKQNQDLQSLSKEELIDRVQQLESHVIQLRNLLKPKSVPDKHEMKQKAFDHKKYAKRHVLLQVAYVGWDYAGFVVQEHTEKTIEAEVFKALEKTRLLESRETSNYHRCGRTDKGVSSFGQAISIDLRSNLSEGKGVFIPDGHQAKVGNTVEIDYVGILNKVLPPEIRMIAWAPINQSLSARFDCRQRTYHYYFPKANLNIERMRVASQSLIGEHDFRNLCKMDVGNGVIKFDRRIMDIQIEAIDDDKTNSYSMIRLKLIGQAFLWHQVRCIVAILFLIGQGKEETTIIQELLDVERNPRKPQYGMASEIPLNLFTCTYSDDDCQWIYDAESLRYVISGYQTLWAENSIKATMIKEMLNSLEGLLDDKIESQLKGLVYGVEPKTYLPLMERQKCESLEERIHVYAKRQRIEVIETDANCP
;
A
#
# COMPACT_ATOMS: atom_id res chain seq x y z
N MET A 1 26.20 0.60 17.07
CA MET A 1 25.10 0.55 16.07
C MET A 1 24.97 -0.90 15.60
N PHE A 2 23.86 -1.30 15.00
CA PHE A 2 23.72 -2.65 14.42
C PHE A 2 23.56 -2.57 12.91
N ASN A 3 24.41 -3.30 12.17
CA ASN A 3 24.20 -3.59 10.76
C ASN A 3 23.68 -5.03 10.64
N ILE A 4 22.64 -5.23 9.83
CA ILE A 4 21.94 -6.51 9.74
C ILE A 4 21.78 -6.93 8.28
N LYS A 5 22.07 -8.21 8.03
CA LYS A 5 21.84 -8.87 6.75
C LYS A 5 20.60 -9.76 6.86
N VAL A 6 19.67 -9.63 5.92
CA VAL A 6 18.45 -10.46 5.87
C VAL A 6 18.77 -11.77 5.16
N ASN A 7 18.48 -12.90 5.80
CA ASN A 7 18.70 -14.23 5.21
C ASN A 7 17.39 -14.76 4.61
N PRO A 8 17.25 -14.86 3.27
CA PRO A 8 15.94 -14.96 2.61
C PRO A 8 15.34 -16.38 2.59
N ARG A 9 15.43 -17.16 3.69
CA ARG A 9 14.92 -18.53 3.74
C ARG A 9 14.15 -18.88 5.03
N LYS A 10 13.01 -19.57 4.81
CA LYS A 10 12.13 -20.30 5.76
C LYS A 10 11.06 -19.50 6.56
N ALA A 11 9.87 -19.48 5.98
CA ALA A 11 8.61 -19.61 6.72
C ALA A 11 8.42 -21.06 7.24
N LYS A 12 7.46 -21.25 8.15
CA LYS A 12 7.05 -22.54 8.79
C LYS A 12 5.92 -23.19 7.96
N GLN A 13 5.61 -24.49 7.98
CA GLN A 13 6.17 -25.73 8.60
C GLN A 13 5.76 -26.92 7.66
N ASN A 14 5.62 -28.24 7.96
CA ASN A 14 5.55 -29.03 9.21
C ASN A 14 6.04 -30.49 9.03
N GLN A 15 7.09 -30.76 8.26
CA GLN A 15 7.75 -32.07 8.21
C GLN A 15 9.27 -31.87 8.26
N ASP A 16 10.03 -32.86 8.75
CA ASP A 16 11.45 -32.65 9.07
C ASP A 16 12.38 -32.72 7.85
N LEU A 17 12.38 -31.63 7.08
CA LEU A 17 13.27 -31.42 5.93
C LEU A 17 14.77 -31.35 6.31
N GLN A 18 15.14 -31.56 7.58
CA GLN A 18 16.54 -31.67 8.03
C GLN A 18 16.99 -33.13 8.15
N SER A 19 16.07 -34.11 8.16
CA SER A 19 16.40 -35.55 8.19
C SER A 19 16.44 -36.20 6.80
N LEU A 20 16.14 -35.45 5.73
CA LEU A 20 16.14 -35.94 4.35
C LEU A 20 17.51 -35.73 3.69
N SER A 21 17.94 -36.70 2.88
CA SER A 21 19.08 -36.55 1.97
C SER A 21 18.82 -35.46 0.91
N LYS A 22 19.89 -35.02 0.24
CA LYS A 22 19.82 -34.05 -0.85
C LYS A 22 18.95 -34.58 -2.00
N GLU A 23 19.03 -35.88 -2.26
CA GLU A 23 18.33 -36.59 -3.31
C GLU A 23 16.83 -36.70 -3.01
N GLU A 24 16.45 -37.06 -1.77
CA GLU A 24 15.05 -37.03 -1.31
C GLU A 24 14.46 -35.62 -1.31
N LEU A 25 15.26 -34.59 -0.99
CA LEU A 25 14.82 -33.19 -1.09
C LEU A 25 14.56 -32.76 -2.54
N ILE A 26 15.32 -33.26 -3.51
CA ILE A 26 15.10 -32.99 -4.94
C ILE A 26 13.82 -33.68 -5.44
N ASP A 27 13.65 -34.97 -5.15
CA ASP A 27 12.41 -35.69 -5.51
C ASP A 27 11.18 -35.04 -4.86
N ARG A 28 11.28 -34.64 -3.59
CA ARG A 28 10.17 -33.98 -2.90
C ARG A 28 9.83 -32.61 -3.49
N VAL A 29 10.80 -31.86 -4.02
CA VAL A 29 10.52 -30.62 -4.77
C VAL A 29 9.79 -30.95 -6.08
N GLN A 30 10.25 -31.95 -6.85
CA GLN A 30 9.59 -32.35 -8.11
C GLN A 30 8.16 -32.87 -7.89
N GLN A 31 7.91 -33.62 -6.81
CA GLN A 31 6.56 -34.00 -6.38
C GLN A 31 5.68 -32.78 -6.05
N LEU A 32 6.21 -31.78 -5.34
CA LEU A 32 5.45 -30.58 -4.98
C LEU A 32 5.17 -29.69 -6.19
N GLU A 33 6.14 -29.53 -7.09
CA GLU A 33 5.97 -28.79 -8.35
C GLU A 33 4.91 -29.43 -9.25
N SER A 34 5.00 -30.75 -9.47
CA SER A 34 4.01 -31.50 -10.26
C SER A 34 2.61 -31.49 -9.62
N HIS A 35 2.50 -31.59 -8.29
CA HIS A 35 1.23 -31.46 -7.59
C HIS A 35 0.64 -30.04 -7.68
N VAL A 36 1.46 -28.98 -7.60
CA VAL A 36 1.02 -27.60 -7.82
C VAL A 36 0.56 -27.37 -9.26
N ILE A 37 1.23 -27.98 -10.26
CA ILE A 37 0.79 -27.96 -11.66
C ILE A 37 -0.55 -28.68 -11.82
N GLN A 38 -0.73 -29.84 -11.18
CA GLN A 38 -1.99 -30.59 -11.19
C GLN A 38 -3.14 -29.78 -10.57
N LEU A 39 -2.93 -29.18 -9.39
CA LEU A 39 -3.91 -28.33 -8.72
C LEU A 39 -4.26 -27.08 -9.56
N ARG A 40 -3.26 -26.41 -10.15
CA ARG A 40 -3.49 -25.29 -11.08
C ARG A 40 -4.32 -25.69 -12.31
N ASN A 41 -4.15 -26.90 -12.83
CA ASN A 41 -4.95 -27.40 -13.94
C ASN A 41 -6.37 -27.84 -13.53
N LEU A 42 -6.57 -28.29 -12.28
CA LEU A 42 -7.89 -28.58 -11.71
C LEU A 42 -8.69 -27.30 -11.35
N LEU A 43 -7.99 -26.23 -10.97
CA LEU A 43 -8.57 -24.93 -10.61
C LEU A 43 -8.80 -24.00 -11.81
N LYS A 44 -8.32 -24.34 -13.01
CA LYS A 44 -8.72 -23.64 -14.23
C LYS A 44 -10.23 -23.84 -14.45
N PRO A 45 -11.02 -22.77 -14.68
CA PRO A 45 -12.41 -22.94 -15.08
C PRO A 45 -12.44 -23.74 -16.39
N LYS A 46 -13.39 -24.67 -16.52
CA LYS A 46 -13.57 -25.46 -17.74
C LYS A 46 -13.90 -24.52 -18.90
N SER A 47 -12.95 -24.29 -19.79
CA SER A 47 -13.20 -23.58 -21.03
C SER A 47 -14.22 -24.35 -21.87
N VAL A 48 -15.27 -23.66 -22.30
CA VAL A 48 -16.10 -24.12 -23.42
C VAL A 48 -15.16 -24.22 -24.63
N PRO A 49 -15.18 -25.31 -25.43
CA PRO A 49 -14.25 -25.49 -26.53
C PRO A 49 -14.56 -24.50 -27.66
N ASP A 50 -13.82 -23.38 -27.66
CA ASP A 50 -14.03 -22.27 -28.58
C ASP A 50 -13.59 -22.68 -29.99
N LYS A 51 -14.57 -22.98 -30.85
CA LYS A 51 -14.32 -23.38 -32.24
C LYS A 51 -13.99 -22.16 -33.10
N HIS A 52 -12.76 -21.62 -32.97
CA HIS A 52 -11.96 -20.99 -34.04
C HIS A 52 -10.66 -20.36 -33.50
N GLU A 53 -9.73 -21.14 -32.93
CA GLU A 53 -8.35 -20.67 -32.72
C GLU A 53 -7.61 -20.49 -34.06
N MET A 54 -7.76 -19.32 -34.68
CA MET A 54 -6.80 -18.84 -35.67
C MET A 54 -5.45 -18.66 -34.98
N LYS A 55 -4.40 -19.37 -35.45
CA LYS A 55 -3.03 -19.26 -34.92
C LYS A 55 -2.45 -17.87 -35.15
N GLN A 56 -2.77 -16.92 -34.26
CA GLN A 56 -2.14 -15.61 -34.24
C GLN A 56 -0.64 -15.78 -34.02
N LYS A 57 0.17 -15.14 -34.88
CA LYS A 57 1.61 -15.12 -34.73
C LYS A 57 1.96 -14.44 -33.41
N ALA A 58 2.79 -15.09 -32.59
CA ALA A 58 3.25 -14.54 -31.31
C ALA A 58 3.85 -13.14 -31.49
N PHE A 59 3.57 -12.26 -30.54
CA PHE A 59 4.08 -10.89 -30.60
C PHE A 59 5.57 -10.86 -30.28
N ASP A 60 6.31 -10.05 -31.05
CA ASP A 60 7.76 -10.02 -31.01
C ASP A 60 8.24 -8.69 -30.41
N HIS A 61 8.51 -8.73 -29.09
CA HIS A 61 8.99 -7.57 -28.33
C HIS A 61 10.36 -7.06 -28.83
N LYS A 62 11.17 -7.91 -29.48
CA LYS A 62 12.51 -7.55 -29.97
C LYS A 62 12.48 -6.58 -31.14
N LYS A 63 11.32 -6.34 -31.77
CA LYS A 63 11.15 -5.35 -32.85
C LYS A 63 10.93 -3.91 -32.37
N TYR A 64 11.02 -3.68 -31.06
CA TYR A 64 10.69 -2.41 -30.40
C TYR A 64 11.78 -2.00 -29.41
N ALA A 65 11.93 -0.70 -29.19
CA ALA A 65 12.68 -0.17 -28.06
C ALA A 65 11.88 -0.38 -26.75
N LYS A 66 12.52 -0.10 -25.60
CA LYS A 66 11.82 0.07 -24.32
C LYS A 66 11.95 1.51 -23.85
N ARG A 67 11.02 1.96 -23.00
CA ARG A 67 11.09 3.24 -22.28
C ARG A 67 10.88 2.99 -20.79
N HIS A 68 11.76 3.54 -19.95
CA HIS A 68 11.52 3.61 -18.52
C HIS A 68 10.54 4.75 -18.21
N VAL A 69 9.43 4.42 -17.56
CA VAL A 69 8.35 5.36 -17.25
C VAL A 69 7.91 5.26 -15.79
N LEU A 70 7.43 6.36 -15.22
CA LEU A 70 6.48 6.31 -14.11
C LEU A 70 5.06 6.13 -14.66
N LEU A 71 4.26 5.32 -13.98
CA LEU A 71 2.79 5.28 -14.12
C LEU A 71 2.14 5.70 -12.79
N GLN A 72 1.16 6.61 -12.86
CA GLN A 72 0.32 6.99 -11.73
C GLN A 72 -0.93 6.11 -11.72
N VAL A 73 -1.08 5.30 -10.67
CA VAL A 73 -2.15 4.31 -10.50
C VAL A 73 -3.08 4.76 -9.37
N ALA A 74 -4.36 4.89 -9.68
CA ALA A 74 -5.43 5.05 -8.70
C ALA A 74 -6.25 3.76 -8.60
N TYR A 75 -6.74 3.45 -7.40
CA TYR A 75 -7.59 2.29 -7.16
C TYR A 75 -8.43 2.40 -5.89
N VAL A 76 -9.64 1.83 -5.94
CA VAL A 76 -10.47 1.59 -4.76
C VAL A 76 -10.12 0.20 -4.22
N GLY A 77 -9.37 0.18 -3.11
CA GLY A 77 -8.69 -1.02 -2.62
C GLY A 77 -9.53 -1.98 -1.80
N TRP A 78 -10.77 -1.62 -1.45
CA TRP A 78 -11.63 -2.32 -0.47
C TRP A 78 -11.76 -3.82 -0.72
N ASP A 79 -11.93 -4.19 -1.99
CA ASP A 79 -12.14 -5.57 -2.43
C ASP A 79 -10.84 -6.38 -2.66
N TYR A 80 -9.67 -5.73 -2.60
CA TYR A 80 -8.38 -6.30 -2.98
C TYR A 80 -7.51 -6.66 -1.76
N ALA A 81 -6.71 -7.71 -1.89
CA ALA A 81 -5.76 -8.18 -0.88
C ALA A 81 -4.50 -7.28 -0.74
N GLY A 82 -4.65 -5.98 -1.01
CA GLY A 82 -3.60 -4.96 -1.00
C GLY A 82 -2.95 -4.78 -2.37
N PHE A 83 -1.89 -3.96 -2.40
CA PHE A 83 -1.19 -3.69 -3.65
C PHE A 83 -0.43 -4.90 -4.17
N VAL A 84 0.38 -5.53 -3.32
CA VAL A 84 1.37 -6.55 -3.70
C VAL A 84 0.74 -7.94 -3.82
N VAL A 85 1.10 -8.68 -4.87
CA VAL A 85 0.69 -10.09 -5.09
C VAL A 85 0.99 -10.95 -3.86
N GLN A 86 0.03 -11.80 -3.47
CA GLN A 86 0.15 -12.72 -2.33
C GLN A 86 0.22 -14.18 -2.82
N GLU A 87 0.95 -15.03 -2.10
CA GLU A 87 1.11 -16.46 -2.45
C GLU A 87 -0.23 -17.23 -2.57
N HIS A 88 -1.26 -16.76 -1.88
CA HIS A 88 -2.58 -17.39 -1.76
C HIS A 88 -3.70 -16.64 -2.51
N THR A 89 -3.42 -15.51 -3.17
CA THR A 89 -4.44 -14.80 -3.97
C THR A 89 -3.84 -13.83 -4.99
N GLU A 90 -4.37 -13.94 -6.21
CA GLU A 90 -4.09 -13.00 -7.31
C GLU A 90 -5.01 -11.77 -7.27
N LYS A 91 -6.01 -11.68 -6.38
CA LYS A 91 -6.91 -10.51 -6.26
C LYS A 91 -6.21 -9.34 -5.58
N THR A 92 -5.22 -8.77 -6.26
CA THR A 92 -4.32 -7.69 -5.82
C THR A 92 -4.15 -6.69 -6.96
N ILE A 93 -3.87 -5.42 -6.63
CA ILE A 93 -3.75 -4.35 -7.64
C ILE A 93 -2.61 -4.65 -8.61
N GLU A 94 -1.47 -5.12 -8.09
CA GLU A 94 -0.28 -5.43 -8.89
C GLU A 94 -0.51 -6.60 -9.86
N ALA A 95 -1.34 -7.60 -9.53
CA ALA A 95 -1.67 -8.67 -10.47
C ALA A 95 -2.50 -8.16 -11.65
N GLU A 96 -3.56 -7.37 -11.40
CA GLU A 96 -4.41 -6.81 -12.45
C GLU A 96 -3.65 -5.80 -13.33
N VAL A 97 -2.73 -5.01 -12.75
CA VAL A 97 -1.84 -4.13 -13.53
C VAL A 97 -0.88 -4.92 -14.44
N PHE A 98 -0.25 -5.99 -13.95
CA PHE A 98 0.64 -6.81 -14.79
C PHE A 98 -0.12 -7.56 -15.89
N LYS A 99 -1.28 -8.14 -15.56
CA LYS A 99 -2.23 -8.76 -16.50
C LYS A 99 -2.69 -7.77 -17.59
N ALA A 100 -2.91 -6.50 -17.26
CA ALA A 100 -3.20 -5.45 -18.24
C ALA A 100 -1.99 -5.12 -19.14
N LEU A 101 -0.79 -5.02 -18.58
CA LEU A 101 0.47 -4.76 -19.30
C LEU A 101 0.85 -5.89 -20.28
N GLU A 102 0.62 -7.14 -19.89
CA GLU A 102 0.81 -8.34 -20.72
C GLU A 102 -0.25 -8.40 -21.85
N LYS A 103 -1.54 -8.21 -21.51
CA LYS A 103 -2.65 -8.21 -22.48
C LYS A 103 -2.52 -7.11 -23.55
N THR A 104 -1.93 -5.97 -23.20
CA THR A 104 -1.62 -4.86 -24.13
C THR A 104 -0.27 -5.03 -24.85
N ARG A 105 0.48 -6.09 -24.52
CA ARG A 105 1.82 -6.43 -25.04
C ARG A 105 2.85 -5.32 -24.78
N LEU A 106 2.64 -4.52 -23.72
CA LEU A 106 3.55 -3.48 -23.27
C LEU A 106 4.73 -4.07 -22.48
N LEU A 107 4.48 -5.12 -21.72
CA LEU A 107 5.47 -5.85 -20.92
C LEU A 107 5.89 -7.15 -21.62
N GLU A 108 7.18 -7.48 -21.55
CA GLU A 108 7.76 -8.72 -22.09
C GLU A 108 7.94 -9.80 -21.02
N SER A 109 8.52 -9.43 -19.89
CA SER A 109 8.68 -10.25 -18.68
C SER A 109 8.72 -9.31 -17.47
N ARG A 110 8.16 -9.76 -16.35
CA ARG A 110 8.15 -9.01 -15.08
C ARG A 110 9.54 -8.89 -14.47
N GLU A 111 10.35 -9.92 -14.63
CA GLU A 111 11.71 -10.08 -14.10
C GLU A 111 12.67 -9.08 -14.77
N THR A 112 12.48 -8.82 -16.06
CA THR A 112 13.34 -7.96 -16.89
C THR A 112 12.80 -6.54 -17.09
N SER A 113 11.91 -6.06 -16.21
CA SER A 113 11.14 -4.82 -16.41
C SER A 113 11.57 -3.64 -15.53
N ASN A 114 12.66 -3.76 -14.76
CA ASN A 114 13.12 -2.73 -13.81
C ASN A 114 11.97 -2.21 -12.91
N TYR A 115 11.12 -3.11 -12.42
CA TYR A 115 9.87 -2.74 -11.76
C TYR A 115 10.06 -2.31 -10.29
N HIS A 116 9.73 -1.06 -10.00
CA HIS A 116 9.68 -0.51 -8.64
C HIS A 116 8.29 0.04 -8.31
N ARG A 117 7.94 0.02 -7.01
CA ARG A 117 6.66 0.53 -6.50
C ARG A 117 6.90 1.49 -5.33
N CYS A 118 6.27 2.65 -5.35
CA CYS A 118 6.54 3.74 -4.42
C CYS A 118 6.23 3.37 -2.97
N GLY A 119 5.04 2.83 -2.74
CA GLY A 119 4.61 2.27 -1.46
C GLY A 119 4.05 0.86 -1.61
N ARG A 120 3.92 0.16 -0.48
CA ARG A 120 2.96 -0.95 -0.36
C ARG A 120 1.74 -0.38 0.37
N THR A 121 0.54 -0.69 -0.10
CA THR A 121 -0.70 -0.50 0.66
C THR A 121 -1.20 -1.87 1.12
N ASP A 122 -1.67 -1.92 2.37
CA ASP A 122 -2.22 -3.15 2.98
C ASP A 122 -3.57 -3.52 2.34
N LYS A 123 -4.12 -4.70 2.68
CA LYS A 123 -5.49 -5.12 2.28
C LYS A 123 -6.50 -4.00 2.54
N GLY A 124 -7.41 -3.76 1.60
CA GLY A 124 -8.52 -2.80 1.72
C GLY A 124 -8.13 -1.31 1.60
N VAL A 125 -6.84 -0.96 1.66
CA VAL A 125 -6.34 0.41 1.57
C VAL A 125 -6.40 0.90 0.12
N SER A 126 -6.96 2.09 -0.10
CA SER A 126 -7.12 2.68 -1.44
C SER A 126 -5.95 3.60 -1.81
N SER A 127 -5.92 4.09 -3.06
CA SER A 127 -4.96 5.09 -3.49
C SER A 127 -5.51 5.95 -4.63
N PHE A 128 -5.19 7.25 -4.61
CA PHE A 128 -5.36 8.15 -5.76
C PHE A 128 -4.04 8.36 -6.54
N GLY A 129 -2.89 8.25 -5.87
CA GLY A 129 -1.60 8.63 -6.44
C GLY A 129 -0.45 7.68 -6.11
N GLN A 130 -0.69 6.36 -6.12
CA GLN A 130 0.40 5.37 -6.11
C GLN A 130 1.21 5.53 -7.40
N ALA A 131 2.52 5.39 -7.29
CA ALA A 131 3.42 5.44 -8.43
C ALA A 131 4.23 4.13 -8.55
N ILE A 132 4.40 3.67 -9.78
CA ILE A 132 5.31 2.57 -10.15
C ILE A 132 6.25 3.04 -11.24
N SER A 133 7.52 2.60 -11.22
CA SER A 133 8.44 2.76 -12.35
C SER A 133 8.71 1.42 -13.01
N ILE A 134 8.75 1.38 -14.33
CA ILE A 134 8.79 0.14 -15.12
C ILE A 134 9.25 0.42 -16.56
N ASP A 135 9.94 -0.56 -17.16
CA ASP A 135 10.31 -0.58 -18.58
C ASP A 135 9.16 -1.13 -19.44
N LEU A 136 8.60 -0.29 -20.31
CA LEU A 136 7.54 -0.65 -21.26
C LEU A 136 8.03 -0.62 -22.70
N ARG A 137 7.37 -1.38 -23.58
CA ARG A 137 7.54 -1.28 -25.04
C ARG A 137 7.33 0.17 -25.51
N SER A 138 8.33 0.73 -26.15
CA SER A 138 8.31 2.06 -26.78
C SER A 138 8.00 1.95 -28.28
N ASN A 139 7.21 2.89 -28.81
CA ASN A 139 7.16 3.12 -30.26
C ASN A 139 8.37 3.91 -30.77
N LEU A 140 8.92 4.80 -29.94
CA LEU A 140 10.01 5.71 -30.31
C LEU A 140 11.38 5.05 -30.08
N SER A 141 12.35 5.38 -30.92
CA SER A 141 13.74 4.91 -30.82
C SER A 141 14.65 5.80 -29.97
N GLU A 142 14.19 6.99 -29.58
CA GLU A 142 14.95 8.00 -28.84
C GLU A 142 14.06 8.85 -27.91
N GLY A 143 14.70 9.66 -27.04
CA GLY A 143 14.05 10.54 -26.07
C GLY A 143 14.19 10.09 -24.61
N LYS A 144 13.73 10.92 -23.65
CA LYS A 144 13.92 10.68 -22.21
C LYS A 144 13.41 9.29 -21.79
N GLY A 145 14.30 8.49 -21.21
CA GLY A 145 14.03 7.13 -20.76
C GLY A 145 14.00 6.04 -21.82
N VAL A 146 14.16 6.35 -23.12
CA VAL A 146 14.16 5.35 -24.19
C VAL A 146 15.51 4.65 -24.30
N PHE A 147 15.50 3.33 -24.45
CA PHE A 147 16.68 2.51 -24.69
C PHE A 147 16.35 1.29 -25.56
N ILE A 148 17.36 0.72 -26.21
CA ILE A 148 17.25 -0.52 -27.00
C ILE A 148 17.93 -1.63 -26.20
N PRO A 149 17.20 -2.64 -25.69
CA PRO A 149 17.80 -3.76 -24.97
C PRO A 149 18.64 -4.67 -25.88
N ASP A 150 19.56 -5.44 -25.30
CA ASP A 150 20.40 -6.38 -26.05
C ASP A 150 19.57 -7.37 -26.88
N GLY A 151 19.94 -7.49 -28.17
CA GLY A 151 19.23 -8.33 -29.13
C GLY A 151 17.88 -7.78 -29.61
N HIS A 152 17.50 -6.54 -29.26
CA HIS A 152 16.40 -5.83 -29.90
C HIS A 152 16.89 -5.12 -31.18
N GLN A 153 15.99 -5.02 -32.15
CA GLN A 153 16.12 -4.24 -33.38
C GLN A 153 14.88 -3.34 -33.49
N ALA A 154 14.92 -2.21 -32.77
CA ALA A 154 13.84 -1.24 -32.75
C ALA A 154 13.59 -0.64 -34.14
N LYS A 155 12.32 -0.58 -34.56
CA LYS A 155 11.94 0.15 -35.79
C LYS A 155 12.16 1.66 -35.61
N VAL A 156 12.89 2.26 -36.55
CA VAL A 156 13.07 3.72 -36.67
C VAL A 156 11.93 4.31 -37.51
N GLY A 157 11.57 5.56 -37.27
CA GLY A 157 10.62 6.34 -38.10
C GLY A 157 9.23 6.56 -37.51
N ASN A 158 8.92 5.99 -36.34
CA ASN A 158 7.74 6.41 -35.57
C ASN A 158 8.01 7.77 -34.91
N THR A 159 7.03 8.68 -34.95
CA THR A 159 7.09 10.01 -34.30
C THR A 159 6.12 10.16 -33.12
N VAL A 160 5.22 9.20 -32.92
CA VAL A 160 4.19 9.21 -31.86
C VAL A 160 4.39 8.02 -30.91
N GLU A 161 4.46 8.33 -29.62
CA GLU A 161 4.58 7.33 -28.55
C GLU A 161 3.26 6.57 -28.32
N ILE A 162 3.32 5.42 -27.68
CA ILE A 162 2.13 4.68 -27.24
C ILE A 162 1.37 5.46 -26.16
N ASP A 163 0.06 5.59 -26.34
CA ASP A 163 -0.88 5.94 -25.27
C ASP A 163 -0.91 4.82 -24.21
N TYR A 164 0.02 4.86 -23.25
CA TYR A 164 0.09 3.90 -22.15
C TYR A 164 -1.15 3.94 -21.24
N VAL A 165 -1.73 5.13 -21.04
CA VAL A 165 -2.81 5.35 -20.07
C VAL A 165 -4.13 4.81 -20.62
N GLY A 166 -4.55 5.24 -21.80
CA GLY A 166 -5.79 4.81 -22.43
C GLY A 166 -5.76 3.36 -22.89
N ILE A 167 -4.63 2.81 -23.35
CA ILE A 167 -4.55 1.38 -23.71
C ILE A 167 -4.70 0.46 -22.49
N LEU A 168 -4.15 0.85 -21.33
CA LEU A 168 -4.30 0.10 -20.07
C LEU A 168 -5.71 0.27 -19.49
N ASN A 169 -6.25 1.49 -19.47
CA ASN A 169 -7.61 1.77 -18.99
C ASN A 169 -8.71 1.05 -19.78
N LYS A 170 -8.45 0.68 -21.05
CA LYS A 170 -9.34 -0.16 -21.88
C LYS A 170 -9.36 -1.65 -21.48
N VAL A 171 -8.47 -2.10 -20.59
CA VAL A 171 -8.40 -3.52 -20.15
C VAL A 171 -8.34 -3.74 -18.64
N LEU A 172 -8.16 -2.69 -17.83
CA LEU A 172 -8.17 -2.74 -16.36
C LEU A 172 -9.60 -2.86 -15.78
N PRO A 173 -9.78 -3.53 -14.63
CA PRO A 173 -11.05 -3.53 -13.89
C PRO A 173 -11.54 -2.10 -13.58
N PRO A 174 -12.86 -1.84 -13.45
CA PRO A 174 -13.41 -0.50 -13.19
C PRO A 174 -12.78 0.22 -11.99
N GLU A 175 -12.39 -0.54 -10.97
CA GLU A 175 -11.87 -0.06 -9.69
C GLU A 175 -10.39 0.35 -9.74
N ILE A 176 -9.69 0.12 -10.87
CA ILE A 176 -8.26 0.41 -11.07
C ILE A 176 -8.09 1.28 -12.32
N ARG A 177 -7.39 2.41 -12.20
CA ARG A 177 -7.15 3.35 -13.30
C ARG A 177 -5.72 3.85 -13.34
N MET A 178 -5.17 3.95 -14.54
CA MET A 178 -4.02 4.80 -14.82
C MET A 178 -4.54 6.23 -14.98
N ILE A 179 -3.92 7.21 -14.30
CA ILE A 179 -4.27 8.63 -14.44
C ILE A 179 -3.29 9.33 -15.40
N ALA A 180 -2.00 9.10 -15.20
CA ALA A 180 -0.91 9.79 -15.87
C ALA A 180 0.31 8.89 -16.03
N TRP A 181 1.24 9.30 -16.89
CA TRP A 181 2.56 8.69 -17.00
C TRP A 181 3.66 9.76 -17.12
N ALA A 182 4.91 9.41 -16.88
CA ALA A 182 6.03 10.32 -17.10
C ALA A 182 7.26 9.56 -17.65
N PRO A 183 7.95 10.06 -18.69
CA PRO A 183 9.25 9.54 -19.11
C PRO A 183 10.32 9.92 -18.08
N ILE A 184 11.09 8.95 -17.61
CA ILE A 184 12.10 9.12 -16.55
C ILE A 184 13.46 8.55 -16.95
N ASN A 185 14.52 8.93 -16.23
CA ASN A 185 15.84 8.32 -16.40
C ASN A 185 15.79 6.85 -15.96
N GLN A 186 16.48 5.95 -16.67
CA GLN A 186 16.39 4.49 -16.44
C GLN A 186 16.85 4.04 -15.04
N SER A 187 17.66 4.86 -14.36
CA SER A 187 18.09 4.65 -12.98
C SER A 187 17.04 5.02 -11.91
N LEU A 188 15.98 5.75 -12.26
CA LEU A 188 15.03 6.30 -11.30
C LEU A 188 14.05 5.23 -10.79
N SER A 189 14.01 5.05 -9.48
CA SER A 189 13.09 4.15 -8.81
C SER A 189 11.91 4.93 -8.23
N ALA A 190 10.69 4.52 -8.60
CA ALA A 190 9.48 5.02 -7.94
C ALA A 190 9.54 4.87 -6.41
N ARG A 191 10.32 3.91 -5.89
CA ARG A 191 10.51 3.69 -4.44
C ARG A 191 11.50 4.67 -3.81
N PHE A 192 12.71 4.78 -4.36
CA PHE A 192 13.83 5.43 -3.69
C PHE A 192 13.87 6.94 -3.93
N ASP A 193 13.49 7.40 -5.12
CA ASP A 193 13.55 8.81 -5.52
C ASP A 193 12.29 9.61 -5.16
N CYS A 194 11.24 8.93 -4.69
CA CYS A 194 10.05 9.57 -4.15
C CYS A 194 10.38 10.32 -2.85
N ARG A 195 10.29 11.65 -2.91
CA ARG A 195 10.63 12.58 -1.83
C ARG A 195 9.58 12.64 -0.71
N GLN A 196 8.31 12.46 -1.07
CA GLN A 196 7.17 12.66 -0.16
C GLN A 196 6.02 11.72 -0.53
N ARG A 197 5.34 11.17 0.47
CA ARG A 197 4.02 10.55 0.33
C ARG A 197 2.98 11.32 1.15
N THR A 198 1.81 11.54 0.57
CA THR A 198 0.65 12.10 1.27
C THR A 198 -0.39 11.02 1.46
N TYR A 199 -0.84 10.81 2.69
CA TYR A 199 -1.99 9.96 3.01
C TYR A 199 -3.17 10.82 3.45
N HIS A 200 -4.37 10.45 3.02
CA HIS A 200 -5.61 10.91 3.61
C HIS A 200 -6.26 9.76 4.39
N TYR A 201 -6.79 10.04 5.57
CA TYR A 201 -7.65 9.15 6.33
C TYR A 201 -9.00 9.84 6.57
N TYR A 202 -10.09 9.19 6.20
CA TYR A 202 -11.45 9.75 6.25
C TYR A 202 -12.23 9.18 7.44
N PHE A 203 -12.99 9.99 8.18
CA PHE A 203 -13.82 9.51 9.30
C PHE A 203 -14.97 10.48 9.62
N PRO A 204 -16.14 9.99 10.07
CA PRO A 204 -17.19 10.87 10.60
C PRO A 204 -16.70 11.55 11.88
N LYS A 205 -17.06 12.82 12.06
CA LYS A 205 -16.79 13.61 13.27
C LYS A 205 -17.22 12.89 14.56
N ALA A 206 -18.35 12.19 14.51
CA ALA A 206 -18.97 11.47 15.62
C ALA A 206 -19.04 12.35 16.89
N ASN A 207 -18.56 11.82 18.01
CA ASN A 207 -18.38 12.52 19.29
C ASN A 207 -16.92 12.91 19.55
N LEU A 208 -16.06 12.95 18.52
CA LEU A 208 -14.63 13.26 18.68
C LEU A 208 -14.40 14.75 18.94
N ASN A 209 -13.62 15.05 19.99
CA ASN A 209 -13.00 16.35 20.18
C ASN A 209 -11.86 16.54 19.16
N ILE A 210 -12.22 17.02 17.96
CA ILE A 210 -11.30 17.27 16.84
C ILE A 210 -10.17 18.25 17.24
N GLU A 211 -10.39 19.16 18.19
CA GLU A 211 -9.35 20.11 18.60
C GLU A 211 -8.29 19.46 19.49
N ARG A 212 -8.68 18.60 20.44
CA ARG A 212 -7.71 17.74 21.15
C ARG A 212 -6.91 16.86 20.18
N MET A 213 -7.55 16.36 19.11
CA MET A 213 -6.85 15.61 18.06
C MET A 213 -5.85 16.48 17.30
N ARG A 214 -6.18 17.74 16.96
CA ARG A 214 -5.25 18.69 16.31
C ARG A 214 -4.06 19.02 17.19
N VAL A 215 -4.31 19.40 18.44
CA VAL A 215 -3.25 19.77 19.40
C VAL A 215 -2.27 18.63 19.59
N ALA A 216 -2.76 17.40 19.81
CA ALA A 216 -1.90 16.23 19.95
C ALA A 216 -1.17 15.86 18.65
N SER A 217 -1.81 16.01 17.48
CA SER A 217 -1.21 15.60 16.22
C SER A 217 0.01 16.42 15.82
N GLN A 218 0.13 17.68 16.28
CA GLN A 218 1.30 18.51 15.97
C GLN A 218 2.61 17.94 16.54
N SER A 219 2.55 17.19 17.65
CA SER A 219 3.73 16.51 18.22
C SER A 219 4.27 15.36 17.36
N LEU A 220 3.56 14.96 16.31
CA LEU A 220 4.03 13.99 15.32
C LEU A 220 4.95 14.63 14.26
N ILE A 221 4.90 15.95 14.07
CA ILE A 221 5.72 16.67 13.07
C ILE A 221 7.19 16.66 13.50
N GLY A 222 8.10 16.51 12.53
CA GLY A 222 9.53 16.37 12.78
C GLY A 222 10.03 14.97 12.49
N GLU A 223 11.19 14.63 13.03
CA GLU A 223 11.86 13.34 12.86
C GLU A 223 11.96 12.63 14.21
N HIS A 224 11.30 11.48 14.34
CA HIS A 224 11.12 10.74 15.59
C HIS A 224 11.18 9.23 15.38
N ASP A 225 11.42 8.46 16.44
CA ASP A 225 11.28 6.99 16.42
C ASP A 225 9.80 6.59 16.61
N PHE A 226 9.21 6.01 15.56
CA PHE A 226 7.80 5.58 15.56
C PHE A 226 7.59 4.11 15.96
N ARG A 227 8.53 3.43 16.63
CA ARG A 227 8.41 1.99 17.00
C ARG A 227 7.14 1.68 17.82
N ASN A 228 6.73 2.62 18.66
CA ASN A 228 5.51 2.56 19.47
C ASN A 228 4.24 2.93 18.67
N LEU A 229 4.39 3.61 17.55
CA LEU A 229 3.34 4.10 16.65
C LEU A 229 3.30 3.36 15.29
N CYS A 230 3.89 2.15 15.20
CA CYS A 230 3.82 1.28 14.02
C CYS A 230 3.71 -0.20 14.41
N LYS A 231 3.76 -1.11 13.43
CA LYS A 231 3.98 -2.54 13.66
C LYS A 231 5.44 -2.90 13.34
N MET A 232 6.23 -3.24 14.37
CA MET A 232 7.67 -3.51 14.22
C MET A 232 7.92 -4.74 13.33
N ASP A 233 8.46 -4.51 12.13
CA ASP A 233 8.68 -5.54 11.10
C ASP A 233 10.11 -6.09 11.07
N VAL A 234 10.63 -6.40 12.26
CA VAL A 234 12.01 -6.89 12.47
C VAL A 234 12.31 -8.17 11.68
N GLY A 235 11.28 -9.01 11.45
CA GLY A 235 11.38 -10.23 10.65
C GLY A 235 11.69 -9.99 9.16
N ASN A 236 11.45 -8.78 8.64
CA ASN A 236 11.83 -8.34 7.29
C ASN A 236 13.06 -7.40 7.32
N GLY A 237 13.83 -7.37 8.41
CA GLY A 237 15.04 -6.57 8.57
C GLY A 237 14.80 -5.10 8.98
N VAL A 238 13.58 -4.70 9.33
CA VAL A 238 13.30 -3.32 9.75
C VAL A 238 13.75 -3.09 11.20
N ILE A 239 14.90 -2.45 11.36
CA ILE A 239 15.47 -2.05 12.66
C ILE A 239 15.54 -0.53 12.90
N LYS A 240 15.40 0.31 11.86
CA LYS A 240 15.32 1.77 11.99
C LYS A 240 13.87 2.26 11.91
N PHE A 241 13.42 2.88 12.99
CA PHE A 241 12.04 3.34 13.19
C PHE A 241 11.90 4.86 13.12
N ASP A 242 13.02 5.54 12.94
CA ASP A 242 13.17 6.96 12.65
C ASP A 242 12.41 7.30 11.37
N ARG A 243 11.42 8.20 11.41
CA ARG A 243 10.71 8.71 10.22
C ARG A 243 10.46 10.20 10.35
N ARG A 244 10.43 10.89 9.21
CA ARG A 244 10.11 12.32 9.15
C ARG A 244 8.70 12.57 8.63
N ILE A 245 7.87 13.14 9.50
CA ILE A 245 6.56 13.73 9.15
C ILE A 245 6.78 15.22 8.90
N MET A 246 6.21 15.73 7.81
CA MET A 246 6.41 17.09 7.32
C MET A 246 5.24 18.02 7.67
N ASP A 247 4.02 17.50 7.63
CA ASP A 247 2.77 18.24 7.86
C ASP A 247 1.67 17.24 8.27
N ILE A 248 0.77 17.68 9.16
CA ILE A 248 -0.43 16.92 9.55
C ILE A 248 -1.59 17.87 9.86
N GLN A 249 -2.71 17.66 9.18
CA GLN A 249 -3.87 18.55 9.15
C GLN A 249 -5.14 17.73 9.41
N ILE A 250 -6.07 18.27 10.20
CA ILE A 250 -7.34 17.62 10.53
C ILE A 250 -8.48 18.63 10.29
N GLU A 251 -9.27 18.39 9.26
CA GLU A 251 -10.21 19.37 8.68
C GLU A 251 -11.55 18.72 8.34
N ALA A 252 -12.64 19.48 8.45
CA ALA A 252 -13.94 19.04 7.93
C ALA A 252 -13.96 19.19 6.40
N ILE A 253 -14.54 18.21 5.72
CA ILE A 253 -14.75 18.23 4.27
C ILE A 253 -16.11 18.88 3.96
N ASP A 254 -17.10 18.61 4.80
CA ASP A 254 -18.46 19.14 4.65
C ASP A 254 -18.60 20.51 5.34
N ASP A 255 -19.41 21.40 4.76
CA ASP A 255 -19.67 22.74 5.31
C ASP A 255 -20.44 22.70 6.65
N ASP A 256 -21.33 21.73 6.83
CA ASP A 256 -22.00 21.46 8.10
C ASP A 256 -21.01 20.90 9.12
N LYS A 257 -20.41 21.78 9.91
CA LYS A 257 -19.49 21.44 11.00
C LYS A 257 -20.21 20.99 12.27
N THR A 258 -21.55 20.96 12.30
CA THR A 258 -22.34 20.66 13.49
C THR A 258 -22.69 19.18 13.60
N ASN A 259 -23.15 18.57 12.52
CA ASN A 259 -23.60 17.17 12.45
C ASN A 259 -22.50 16.15 12.83
N SER A 260 -22.89 15.03 13.45
CA SER A 260 -21.99 13.93 13.85
C SER A 260 -21.52 13.07 12.67
N TYR A 261 -22.26 13.07 11.56
CA TYR A 261 -21.91 12.32 10.35
C TYR A 261 -20.99 13.09 9.41
N SER A 262 -20.74 14.38 9.65
CA SER A 262 -19.87 15.22 8.82
C SER A 262 -18.47 14.63 8.70
N MET A 263 -17.97 14.53 7.48
CA MET A 263 -16.73 13.86 7.16
C MET A 263 -15.53 14.73 7.51
N ILE A 264 -14.59 14.15 8.24
CA ILE A 264 -13.30 14.72 8.59
C ILE A 264 -12.21 14.05 7.76
N ARG A 265 -11.30 14.84 7.21
CA ARG A 265 -10.03 14.39 6.63
C ARG A 265 -8.93 14.61 7.64
N LEU A 266 -8.18 13.55 7.96
CA LEU A 266 -6.80 13.69 8.42
C LEU A 266 -5.89 13.57 7.20
N LYS A 267 -5.17 14.64 6.88
CA LYS A 267 -4.12 14.68 5.86
C LYS A 267 -2.77 14.59 6.55
N LEU A 268 -1.93 13.65 6.12
CA LEU A 268 -0.62 13.36 6.69
C LEU A 268 0.44 13.28 5.60
N ILE A 269 1.46 14.13 5.72
CA ILE A 269 2.59 14.21 4.79
C ILE A 269 3.86 13.72 5.48
N GLY A 270 4.61 12.84 4.81
CA GLY A 270 5.90 12.36 5.31
C GLY A 270 6.80 11.80 4.21
N GLN A 271 8.10 11.71 4.49
CA GLN A 271 9.09 11.21 3.53
C GLN A 271 8.85 9.74 3.19
N ALA A 272 8.66 8.92 4.23
CA ALA A 272 8.34 7.51 4.17
C ALA A 272 7.61 7.08 5.46
N PHE A 273 6.90 5.96 5.41
CA PHE A 273 6.13 5.43 6.55
C PHE A 273 6.53 3.98 6.86
N LEU A 274 6.40 3.60 8.12
CA LEU A 274 6.55 2.23 8.62
C LEU A 274 5.27 1.42 8.42
N TRP A 275 5.38 0.09 8.53
CA TRP A 275 4.22 -0.80 8.44
C TRP A 275 3.16 -0.42 9.48
N HIS A 276 1.91 -0.26 9.02
CA HIS A 276 0.77 0.16 9.82
C HIS A 276 0.87 1.55 10.50
N GLN A 277 1.89 2.39 10.22
CA GLN A 277 2.14 3.63 11.00
C GLN A 277 0.96 4.60 11.01
N VAL A 278 0.41 4.95 9.83
CA VAL A 278 -0.72 5.90 9.72
C VAL A 278 -1.94 5.40 10.49
N ARG A 279 -2.24 4.10 10.40
CA ARG A 279 -3.38 3.46 11.07
C ARG A 279 -3.19 3.33 12.58
N CYS A 280 -1.95 3.24 13.05
CA CYS A 280 -1.62 3.31 14.46
C CYS A 280 -1.77 4.74 15.00
N ILE A 281 -1.24 5.74 14.30
CA ILE A 281 -1.41 7.18 14.63
C ILE A 281 -2.89 7.55 14.75
N VAL A 282 -3.70 7.20 13.75
CA VAL A 282 -5.15 7.48 13.74
C VAL A 282 -5.86 6.81 14.92
N ALA A 283 -5.48 5.59 15.32
CA ALA A 283 -6.07 4.92 16.47
C ALA A 283 -5.79 5.66 17.80
N ILE A 284 -4.56 6.17 17.99
CA ILE A 284 -4.22 6.99 19.16
C ILE A 284 -4.99 8.31 19.15
N LEU A 285 -5.08 8.97 17.99
CA LEU A 285 -5.85 10.21 17.85
C LEU A 285 -7.35 9.99 18.13
N PHE A 286 -7.95 8.86 17.75
CA PHE A 286 -9.34 8.55 18.15
C PHE A 286 -9.51 8.38 19.66
N LEU A 287 -8.53 7.81 20.38
CA LEU A 287 -8.59 7.71 21.84
C LEU A 287 -8.52 9.10 22.50
N ILE A 288 -7.66 9.99 21.99
CA ILE A 288 -7.56 11.39 22.43
C ILE A 288 -8.84 12.18 22.13
N GLY A 289 -9.41 12.00 20.94
CA GLY A 289 -10.67 12.62 20.53
C GLY A 289 -11.87 12.12 21.32
N GLN A 290 -11.89 10.85 21.72
CA GLN A 290 -12.89 10.28 22.65
C GLN A 290 -12.68 10.69 24.12
N GLY A 291 -11.67 11.52 24.43
CA GLY A 291 -11.33 11.92 25.81
C GLY A 291 -10.80 10.78 26.69
N LYS A 292 -10.40 9.65 26.08
CA LYS A 292 -9.87 8.47 26.77
C LYS A 292 -8.36 8.57 27.06
N GLU A 293 -7.66 9.44 26.33
CA GLU A 293 -6.24 9.73 26.51
C GLU A 293 -6.01 11.25 26.46
N GLU A 294 -4.99 11.73 27.16
CA GLU A 294 -4.57 13.13 27.10
C GLU A 294 -3.72 13.44 25.87
N THR A 295 -3.69 14.71 25.47
CA THR A 295 -2.98 15.16 24.27
C THR A 295 -1.47 14.93 24.33
N THR A 296 -0.92 14.73 25.52
CA THR A 296 0.50 14.42 25.80
C THR A 296 0.90 12.96 25.55
N ILE A 297 -0.06 12.05 25.31
CA ILE A 297 0.23 10.62 25.11
C ILE A 297 1.10 10.34 23.88
N ILE A 298 1.06 11.22 22.87
CA ILE A 298 1.87 11.08 21.66
C ILE A 298 3.35 11.30 22.00
N GLN A 299 3.67 12.28 22.83
CA GLN A 299 5.02 12.56 23.33
C GLN A 299 5.54 11.38 24.16
N GLU A 300 4.73 10.84 25.08
CA GLU A 300 5.07 9.63 25.85
C GLU A 300 5.32 8.40 24.95
N LEU A 301 4.61 8.28 23.82
CA LEU A 301 4.83 7.19 22.86
C LEU A 301 6.05 7.42 21.95
N LEU A 302 6.44 8.66 21.68
CA LEU A 302 7.65 9.00 20.90
C LEU A 302 8.93 8.99 21.75
N ASP A 303 8.82 9.19 23.07
CA ASP A 303 9.89 9.01 24.05
C ASP A 303 10.21 7.52 24.23
N VAL A 304 10.99 6.97 23.31
CA VAL A 304 11.40 5.57 23.31
C VAL A 304 12.47 5.23 24.35
N GLU A 305 13.11 6.23 24.97
CA GLU A 305 14.08 6.01 26.06
C GLU A 305 13.36 5.73 27.37
N ARG A 306 12.34 6.54 27.70
CA ARG A 306 11.47 6.34 28.86
C ARG A 306 10.44 5.24 28.64
N ASN A 307 9.96 5.07 27.41
CA ASN A 307 8.92 4.09 27.04
C ASN A 307 9.37 3.14 25.91
N PRO A 308 10.41 2.28 26.13
CA PRO A 308 11.01 1.41 25.10
C PRO A 308 10.12 0.23 24.64
N ARG A 309 8.93 0.05 25.23
CA ARG A 309 8.02 -1.07 24.96
C ARG A 309 6.64 -0.55 24.54
N LYS A 310 6.25 -0.84 23.30
CA LYS A 310 4.95 -0.46 22.73
C LYS A 310 3.78 -1.01 23.57
N PRO A 311 2.84 -0.18 24.09
CA PRO A 311 1.63 -0.67 24.73
C PRO A 311 0.67 -1.33 23.72
N GLN A 312 -0.14 -2.29 24.17
CA GLN A 312 -1.16 -2.91 23.32
C GLN A 312 -2.33 -1.97 23.04
N TYR A 313 -2.66 -1.79 21.76
CA TYR A 313 -3.85 -1.06 21.32
C TYR A 313 -4.35 -1.55 19.96
N GLY A 314 -5.66 -1.38 19.75
CA GLY A 314 -6.32 -1.69 18.48
C GLY A 314 -5.93 -0.71 17.37
N MET A 315 -5.86 -1.17 16.13
CA MET A 315 -5.44 -0.36 14.99
C MET A 315 -6.63 0.17 14.20
N ALA A 316 -6.55 1.39 13.66
CA ALA A 316 -7.60 1.97 12.84
C ALA A 316 -7.85 1.15 11.55
N SER A 317 -9.04 1.27 10.96
CA SER A 317 -9.42 0.50 9.76
C SER A 317 -8.52 0.75 8.54
N GLU A 318 -8.51 -0.20 7.60
CA GLU A 318 -7.90 -0.03 6.27
C GLU A 318 -8.76 0.82 5.33
N ILE A 319 -10.09 0.62 5.39
CA ILE A 319 -11.06 1.11 4.40
C ILE A 319 -10.98 2.63 4.15
N PRO A 320 -10.80 3.48 5.18
CA PRO A 320 -10.76 4.93 4.99
C PRO A 320 -9.36 5.48 4.69
N LEU A 321 -8.32 4.64 4.58
CA LEU A 321 -6.97 5.09 4.25
C LEU A 321 -6.78 5.16 2.73
N ASN A 322 -6.28 6.30 2.25
CA ASN A 322 -5.95 6.54 0.85
C ASN A 322 -4.51 7.08 0.71
N LEU A 323 -3.66 6.37 -0.04
CA LEU A 323 -2.37 6.92 -0.52
C LEU A 323 -2.66 7.94 -1.63
N PHE A 324 -2.65 9.23 -1.28
CA PHE A 324 -3.22 10.28 -2.12
C PHE A 324 -2.22 10.85 -3.13
N THR A 325 -0.95 11.09 -2.75
CA THR A 325 0.12 11.48 -3.69
C THR A 325 1.47 10.87 -3.36
N CYS A 326 2.30 10.72 -4.41
CA CYS A 326 3.73 10.42 -4.35
C CYS A 326 4.49 11.48 -5.17
N THR A 327 5.42 12.19 -4.54
CA THR A 327 6.12 13.35 -5.14
C THR A 327 7.56 13.00 -5.51
N TYR A 328 8.01 13.45 -6.68
CA TYR A 328 9.36 13.29 -7.24
C TYR A 328 9.98 14.69 -7.51
N SER A 329 11.18 14.78 -8.08
CA SER A 329 11.70 16.08 -8.56
C SER A 329 11.04 16.48 -9.87
N ASP A 330 10.83 17.77 -10.11
CA ASP A 330 10.24 18.29 -11.36
C ASP A 330 11.18 18.15 -12.58
N ASP A 331 12.51 18.07 -12.33
CA ASP A 331 13.52 17.73 -13.34
C ASP A 331 13.44 16.25 -13.75
N ASP A 332 13.11 15.39 -12.78
CA ASP A 332 13.04 13.94 -12.94
C ASP A 332 11.72 13.52 -13.61
N CYS A 333 10.60 14.01 -13.09
CA CYS A 333 9.26 13.54 -13.41
C CYS A 333 8.30 14.70 -13.73
N GLN A 334 7.90 14.79 -14.99
CA GLN A 334 6.82 15.67 -15.44
C GLN A 334 5.64 14.81 -15.87
N TRP A 335 4.55 14.85 -15.11
CA TRP A 335 3.37 14.00 -15.35
C TRP A 335 2.62 14.45 -16.60
N ILE A 336 2.55 13.55 -17.58
CA ILE A 336 1.77 13.69 -18.81
C ILE A 336 0.35 13.18 -18.53
N TYR A 337 -0.61 14.11 -18.56
CA TYR A 337 -2.04 13.84 -18.46
C TYR A 337 -2.67 13.96 -19.84
N ASP A 338 -3.30 12.89 -20.33
CA ASP A 338 -4.13 12.95 -21.54
C ASP A 338 -5.58 13.34 -21.18
N ALA A 339 -6.16 14.26 -21.96
CA ALA A 339 -7.50 14.78 -21.74
C ALA A 339 -8.61 13.77 -22.07
N GLU A 340 -8.41 12.82 -23.00
CA GLU A 340 -9.40 11.77 -23.27
C GLU A 340 -9.41 10.71 -22.17
N SER A 341 -8.22 10.24 -21.79
CA SER A 341 -7.99 9.35 -20.65
C SER A 341 -8.55 9.94 -19.35
N LEU A 342 -8.29 11.22 -19.06
CA LEU A 342 -8.87 11.88 -17.90
C LEU A 342 -10.41 11.92 -17.95
N ARG A 343 -11.03 12.20 -19.11
CA ARG A 343 -12.50 12.14 -19.25
C ARG A 343 -13.04 10.73 -18.96
N TYR A 344 -12.38 9.69 -19.45
CA TYR A 344 -12.75 8.29 -19.17
C TYR A 344 -12.59 7.93 -17.68
N VAL A 345 -11.49 8.33 -17.05
CA VAL A 345 -11.22 8.12 -15.62
C VAL A 345 -12.24 8.85 -14.74
N ILE A 346 -12.51 10.13 -15.04
CA ILE A 346 -13.49 10.96 -14.32
C ILE A 346 -14.89 10.36 -14.45
N SER A 347 -15.30 9.95 -15.65
CA SER A 347 -16.61 9.30 -15.87
C SER A 347 -16.76 8.02 -15.04
N GLY A 348 -15.71 7.18 -14.99
CA GLY A 348 -15.71 5.98 -14.15
C GLY A 348 -15.86 6.30 -12.65
N TYR A 349 -15.11 7.28 -12.14
CA TYR A 349 -15.24 7.71 -10.75
C TYR A 349 -16.57 8.41 -10.43
N GLN A 350 -17.17 9.12 -11.39
CA GLN A 350 -18.51 9.70 -11.23
C GLN A 350 -19.59 8.62 -11.10
N THR A 351 -19.54 7.56 -11.91
CA THR A 351 -20.45 6.40 -11.79
C THR A 351 -20.27 5.70 -10.45
N LEU A 352 -19.02 5.39 -10.07
CA LEU A 352 -18.72 4.72 -8.80
C LEU A 352 -19.09 5.58 -7.58
N TRP A 353 -18.91 6.90 -7.65
CA TRP A 353 -19.38 7.82 -6.63
C TRP A 353 -20.90 7.80 -6.54
N ALA A 354 -21.63 8.01 -7.64
CA ALA A 354 -23.09 8.05 -7.66
C ALA A 354 -23.72 6.77 -7.08
N GLU A 355 -23.20 5.59 -7.44
CA GLU A 355 -23.62 4.33 -6.84
C GLU A 355 -23.45 4.29 -5.32
N ASN A 356 -22.30 4.73 -4.80
CA ASN A 356 -22.02 4.72 -3.37
C ASN A 356 -22.80 5.82 -2.63
N SER A 357 -23.03 6.98 -3.25
CA SER A 357 -23.92 8.02 -2.74
C SER A 357 -25.37 7.55 -2.62
N ILE A 358 -25.88 6.82 -3.63
CA ILE A 358 -27.24 6.23 -3.56
C ILE A 358 -27.33 5.24 -2.39
N LYS A 359 -26.37 4.31 -2.29
CA LYS A 359 -26.30 3.32 -1.20
C LYS A 359 -26.21 4.01 0.19
N ALA A 360 -25.38 5.03 0.32
CA ALA A 360 -25.23 5.81 1.56
C ALA A 360 -26.48 6.61 1.92
N THR A 361 -27.14 7.26 0.96
CA THR A 361 -28.39 8.00 1.17
C THR A 361 -29.53 7.07 1.57
N MET A 362 -29.67 5.90 0.93
CA MET A 362 -30.66 4.89 1.34
C MET A 362 -30.47 4.47 2.80
N ILE A 363 -29.22 4.17 3.20
CA ILE A 363 -28.89 3.81 4.59
C ILE A 363 -29.15 4.99 5.54
N LYS A 364 -28.87 6.23 5.12
CA LYS A 364 -29.13 7.43 5.93
C LYS A 364 -30.63 7.67 6.15
N GLU A 365 -31.47 7.52 5.13
CA GLU A 365 -32.92 7.67 5.28
C GLU A 365 -33.54 6.56 6.13
N MET A 366 -33.04 5.32 6.01
CA MET A 366 -33.40 4.23 6.93
C MET A 366 -32.98 4.53 8.37
N LEU A 367 -31.77 5.09 8.58
CA LEU A 367 -31.29 5.48 9.90
C LEU A 367 -32.12 6.61 10.50
N ASN A 368 -32.34 7.71 9.76
CA ASN A 368 -33.18 8.84 10.18
C ASN A 368 -34.57 8.36 10.63
N SER A 369 -35.13 7.40 9.89
CA SER A 369 -36.44 6.80 10.16
C SER A 369 -36.47 5.91 11.41
N LEU A 370 -35.33 5.30 11.80
CA LEU A 370 -35.19 4.49 13.00
C LEU A 370 -34.83 5.34 14.24
N GLU A 371 -33.98 6.36 14.08
CA GLU A 371 -33.68 7.34 15.12
C GLU A 371 -34.93 8.15 15.49
N GLY A 372 -35.82 8.45 14.52
CA GLY A 372 -37.14 9.05 14.77
C GLY A 372 -38.15 8.18 15.53
N LEU A 373 -37.79 6.94 15.90
CA LEU A 373 -38.61 6.04 16.75
C LEU A 373 -38.06 5.90 18.19
N LEU A 374 -36.98 6.60 18.53
CA LEU A 374 -36.29 6.50 19.82
C LEU A 374 -35.90 7.89 20.34
N ASP A 375 -36.26 8.20 21.59
CA ASP A 375 -35.77 9.40 22.27
C ASP A 375 -34.26 9.29 22.66
N ASP A 376 -33.72 8.07 22.69
CA ASP A 376 -32.33 7.75 23.02
C ASP A 376 -31.36 7.99 21.86
N LYS A 377 -30.36 8.85 22.06
CA LYS A 377 -29.31 9.13 21.07
C LYS A 377 -28.27 8.01 20.98
N ILE A 378 -28.20 7.32 19.84
CA ILE A 378 -27.25 6.22 19.61
C ILE A 378 -25.94 6.72 18.98
N GLU A 379 -24.86 6.73 19.76
CA GLU A 379 -23.51 7.05 19.26
C GLU A 379 -22.71 5.77 18.94
N SER A 380 -22.67 5.40 17.65
CA SER A 380 -21.98 4.19 17.15
C SER A 380 -21.13 4.44 15.90
N GLN A 381 -20.98 5.68 15.46
CA GLN A 381 -20.37 6.08 14.17
C GLN A 381 -18.86 5.74 14.08
N LEU A 382 -18.20 5.44 15.20
CA LEU A 382 -16.79 5.03 15.27
C LEU A 382 -16.59 3.50 15.38
N LYS A 383 -17.67 2.72 15.60
CA LYS A 383 -17.56 1.26 15.75
C LYS A 383 -17.12 0.64 14.42
N GLY A 384 -16.10 -0.21 14.46
CA GLY A 384 -15.45 -0.77 13.27
C GLY A 384 -14.37 0.11 12.63
N LEU A 385 -14.21 1.38 13.02
CA LEU A 385 -13.08 2.21 12.59
C LEU A 385 -11.80 1.94 13.38
N VAL A 386 -11.86 1.15 14.46
CA VAL A 386 -10.72 0.57 15.18
C VAL A 386 -10.97 -0.92 15.40
N TYR A 387 -9.97 -1.77 15.11
CA TYR A 387 -10.04 -3.21 15.35
C TYR A 387 -9.46 -3.58 16.71
N GLY A 388 -10.25 -4.28 17.52
CA GLY A 388 -9.85 -4.83 18.82
C GLY A 388 -11.06 -5.33 19.60
N VAL A 389 -10.81 -5.83 20.81
CA VAL A 389 -11.88 -6.00 21.82
C VAL A 389 -12.02 -4.69 22.56
N GLU A 390 -13.20 -4.08 22.59
CA GLU A 390 -13.49 -2.94 23.46
C GLU A 390 -13.69 -3.45 24.91
N PRO A 391 -12.84 -3.06 25.88
CA PRO A 391 -13.02 -3.46 27.26
C PRO A 391 -14.16 -2.65 27.91
N LYS A 392 -14.91 -3.27 28.84
CA LYS A 392 -16.02 -2.62 29.56
C LYS A 392 -15.59 -1.35 30.30
N THR A 393 -14.37 -1.35 30.82
CA THR A 393 -13.72 -0.20 31.47
C THR A 393 -12.49 0.15 30.65
N TYR A 394 -12.28 1.44 30.38
CA TYR A 394 -11.08 1.88 29.68
C TYR A 394 -9.85 1.78 30.59
N LEU A 395 -8.74 1.27 30.06
CA LEU A 395 -7.44 1.23 30.71
C LEU A 395 -6.47 2.14 29.94
N PRO A 396 -5.86 3.18 30.55
CA PRO A 396 -4.91 4.07 29.90
C PRO A 396 -3.75 3.32 29.24
N LEU A 397 -3.30 3.81 28.07
CA LEU A 397 -2.29 3.14 27.24
C LEU A 397 -1.03 2.76 28.02
N MET A 398 -0.56 3.61 28.93
CA MET A 398 0.70 3.41 29.65
C MET A 398 0.62 2.32 30.73
N GLU A 399 -0.58 1.98 31.18
CA GLU A 399 -0.89 0.94 32.19
C GLU A 399 -1.12 -0.45 31.56
N ARG A 400 -1.26 -0.53 30.22
CA ARG A 400 -1.54 -1.79 29.53
C ARG A 400 -0.33 -2.71 29.49
N GLN A 401 -0.60 -4.00 29.23
CA GLN A 401 0.43 -4.93 28.81
C GLN A 401 1.20 -4.36 27.61
N LYS A 402 2.53 -4.28 27.75
CA LYS A 402 3.43 -3.79 26.71
C LYS A 402 4.03 -4.97 25.94
N CYS A 403 4.37 -4.74 24.68
CA CYS A 403 5.05 -5.69 23.81
C CYS A 403 6.51 -5.94 24.22
N GLU A 404 7.11 -6.99 23.64
CA GLU A 404 8.56 -7.09 23.52
C GLU A 404 9.15 -5.81 22.92
N SER A 405 10.29 -5.34 23.46
CA SER A 405 11.05 -4.20 22.94
C SER A 405 11.66 -4.51 21.56
N LEU A 406 12.24 -3.51 20.90
CA LEU A 406 12.93 -3.73 19.63
C LEU A 406 14.14 -4.66 19.80
N GLU A 407 14.88 -4.47 20.88
CA GLU A 407 16.11 -5.18 21.22
C GLU A 407 15.81 -6.65 21.55
N GLU A 408 14.75 -6.91 22.32
CA GLU A 408 14.23 -8.27 22.56
C GLU A 408 13.79 -8.94 21.26
N ARG A 409 13.07 -8.23 20.39
CA ARG A 409 12.65 -8.74 19.07
C ARG A 409 13.83 -9.09 18.18
N ILE A 410 14.86 -8.25 18.14
CA ILE A 410 16.09 -8.50 17.37
C ILE A 410 16.74 -9.80 17.87
N HIS A 411 16.91 -9.99 19.18
CA HIS A 411 17.43 -11.24 19.74
C HIS A 411 16.55 -12.46 19.38
N VAL A 412 15.22 -12.34 19.43
CA VAL A 412 14.29 -13.42 19.05
C VAL A 412 14.39 -13.77 17.56
N TYR A 413 14.55 -12.80 16.67
CA TYR A 413 14.68 -13.06 15.23
C TYR A 413 16.09 -13.54 14.84
N ALA A 414 17.14 -13.08 15.53
CA ALA A 414 18.52 -13.54 15.38
C ALA A 414 18.68 -15.00 15.82
N LYS A 415 18.17 -15.36 17.01
CA LYS A 415 18.11 -16.75 17.50
C LYS A 415 17.30 -17.69 16.59
N ARG A 416 16.40 -17.13 15.76
CA ARG A 416 15.64 -17.85 14.73
C ARG A 416 16.31 -17.83 13.33
N GLN A 417 17.54 -17.33 13.22
CA GLN A 417 18.33 -17.21 11.98
C GLN A 417 17.63 -16.45 10.82
N ARG A 418 16.65 -15.60 11.14
CA ARG A 418 15.93 -14.78 10.14
C ARG A 418 16.65 -13.48 9.79
N ILE A 419 17.44 -13.00 10.75
CA ILE A 419 18.34 -11.86 10.61
C ILE A 419 19.70 -12.26 11.15
N GLU A 420 20.76 -11.79 10.49
CA GLU A 420 22.14 -11.94 10.96
C GLU A 420 22.54 -10.63 11.64
N VAL A 421 22.76 -10.67 12.96
CA VAL A 421 23.23 -9.51 13.73
C VAL A 421 24.75 -9.49 13.64
N ILE A 422 25.29 -8.50 12.95
CA ILE A 422 26.71 -8.20 12.97
C ILE A 422 26.92 -7.16 14.07
N GLU A 423 27.49 -7.59 15.19
CA GLU A 423 27.99 -6.67 16.20
C GLU A 423 29.20 -5.93 15.61
N THR A 424 29.08 -4.62 15.42
CA THR A 424 30.23 -3.77 15.12
C THR A 424 30.87 -3.40 16.45
N ASP A 425 32.06 -3.95 16.74
CA ASP A 425 32.84 -3.53 17.90
C ASP A 425 33.00 -2.00 17.91
N ALA A 426 32.55 -1.37 19.00
CA ALA A 426 32.67 0.08 19.18
C ALA A 426 34.10 0.51 19.60
N ASN A 427 35.10 -0.31 19.28
CA ASN A 427 36.51 -0.18 19.70
C ASN A 427 37.46 -0.57 18.54
N CYS A 428 37.40 0.17 17.44
CA CYS A 428 38.56 0.43 16.58
C CYS A 428 38.64 1.95 16.34
N PRO A 429 39.86 2.53 16.33
CA PRO A 429 40.06 3.98 16.38
C PRO A 429 39.78 4.70 15.05
#